data_AF-A0A086AP56-F1
#
_entry.id   AF-A0A086AP56-F1
#
_cell.length_a   1.000
_cell.length_b   1.000
_cell.length_c   1.000
_cell.angle_alpha   90.00
_cell.angle_beta   90.00
_cell.angle_gamma   90.00
#
_symmetry.space_group_name_H-M   'P 1'
#
loop_
_entity.id
_entity.type
_entity.pdbx_description
1 polymer ?
#
loop_
_entity_poly.entity_id
_entity_poly.type
_entity_poly.pdbx_seq_one_letter_code
_entity_poly.pdbx_strand_id
1 'polypeptide(L)'
;MKPRLLILSDLFGGKNPEWIKMYSDLLESKFDIQYYDVLELGGIDISNFEESNLHNQFLSGGIDKAVDTLLQLEKGKVIILGMSIGGTIAWKASLKGLNTIRFFAVSSTRLRYETESPNCELKLYFGEKDSNKPNSQWFLDLKIPNKILQNQNHQLYLEKNNASLICNEILAI
;
A
#
# COMPACT_ATOMS: atom_id res chain seq x y z
N MET A 1 -21.06 9.77 9.05
CA MET A 1 -19.93 10.14 8.19
C MET A 1 -19.07 8.90 8.02
N LYS A 2 -18.69 8.54 6.79
CA LYS A 2 -17.85 7.35 6.54
C LYS A 2 -16.38 7.65 6.91
N PRO A 3 -15.61 6.71 7.48
CA PRO A 3 -14.18 6.91 7.71
C PRO A 3 -13.43 7.08 6.38
N ARG A 4 -12.44 7.98 6.36
CA ARG A 4 -11.60 8.22 5.17
C ARG A 4 -10.62 7.07 4.96
N LEU A 5 -10.66 6.43 3.80
CA LEU A 5 -9.76 5.36 3.38
C LEU A 5 -8.94 5.83 2.18
N LEU A 6 -7.62 5.79 2.31
CA LEU A 6 -6.70 6.03 1.21
C LEU A 6 -6.34 4.70 0.55
N ILE A 7 -6.46 4.62 -0.76
CA ILE A 7 -5.93 3.49 -1.55
C ILE A 7 -4.74 3.99 -2.35
N LEU A 8 -3.55 3.46 -2.08
CA LEU A 8 -2.32 3.78 -2.81
C LEU A 8 -1.97 2.63 -3.76
N SER A 9 -1.84 2.94 -5.04
CA SER A 9 -1.50 1.99 -6.10
C SER A 9 -0.07 1.43 -5.99
N ASP A 10 0.21 0.44 -6.84
CA ASP A 10 1.56 0.08 -7.25
C ASP A 10 2.01 0.89 -8.50
N LEU A 11 3.06 0.41 -9.18
CA LEU A 11 3.56 1.01 -10.42
C LEU A 11 2.56 1.02 -11.59
N PHE A 12 1.49 0.23 -11.50
CA PHE A 12 0.46 0.09 -12.53
C PHE A 12 -0.85 0.77 -12.12
N GLY A 13 -0.78 1.71 -11.17
CA GLY A 13 -1.87 2.60 -10.77
C GLY A 13 -2.41 3.37 -11.96
N GLY A 14 -1.71 4.40 -12.42
CA GLY A 14 -2.16 5.19 -13.57
C GLY A 14 -3.57 5.78 -13.40
N LYS A 15 -4.11 6.31 -14.50
CA LYS A 15 -5.32 7.13 -14.48
C LYS A 15 -6.63 6.35 -14.27
N ASN A 16 -6.68 5.04 -14.49
CA ASN A 16 -7.86 4.23 -14.13
C ASN A 16 -7.58 2.71 -14.18
N PRO A 17 -6.91 2.12 -13.19
CA PRO A 17 -6.65 0.70 -13.19
C PRO A 17 -7.89 -0.06 -12.71
N GLU A 18 -8.46 -0.92 -13.57
CA GLU A 18 -9.66 -1.73 -13.25
C GLU A 18 -9.52 -2.50 -11.93
N TRP A 19 -8.30 -2.91 -11.59
CA TRP A 19 -8.02 -3.64 -10.35
C TRP A 19 -8.22 -2.79 -9.10
N ILE A 20 -7.94 -1.46 -9.11
CA ILE A 20 -8.27 -0.57 -7.98
C ILE A 20 -9.79 -0.46 -7.84
N LYS A 21 -10.52 -0.39 -8.95
CA LYS A 21 -11.98 -0.31 -8.94
C LYS A 21 -12.58 -1.51 -8.19
N MET A 22 -11.98 -2.70 -8.30
CA MET A 22 -12.42 -3.87 -7.51
C MET A 22 -12.38 -3.62 -6.00
N TYR A 23 -11.35 -2.94 -5.49
CA TYR A 23 -11.26 -2.59 -4.07
C TYR A 23 -12.22 -1.47 -3.72
N SER A 24 -12.28 -0.41 -4.54
CA SER A 24 -13.15 0.74 -4.31
C SER A 24 -14.62 0.32 -4.22
N ASP A 25 -15.11 -0.47 -5.19
CA ASP A 25 -16.51 -0.94 -5.22
C ASP A 25 -16.87 -1.80 -4.00
N LEU A 26 -15.93 -2.61 -3.50
CA LEU A 26 -16.18 -3.45 -2.32
C LEU A 26 -16.19 -2.64 -1.02
N LEU A 27 -15.41 -1.57 -0.95
CA LEU A 27 -15.16 -0.81 0.28
C LEU A 27 -16.00 0.47 0.38
N GLU A 28 -16.54 0.99 -0.73
CA GLU A 28 -17.24 2.29 -0.78
C GLU A 28 -18.50 2.32 0.09
N SER A 29 -19.11 1.18 0.38
CA SER A 29 -20.28 1.11 1.26
C SER A 29 -19.97 1.58 2.68
N LYS A 30 -18.73 1.36 3.17
CA LYS A 30 -18.28 1.68 4.52
C LYS A 30 -17.38 2.90 4.60
N PHE A 31 -16.57 3.16 3.57
CA PHE A 31 -15.52 4.17 3.60
C PHE A 31 -15.77 5.34 2.63
N ASP A 32 -15.23 6.51 2.96
CA ASP A 32 -15.02 7.61 2.03
C ASP A 32 -13.65 7.42 1.37
N ILE A 33 -13.64 7.00 0.11
CA ILE A 33 -12.43 6.49 -0.54
C ILE A 33 -11.72 7.60 -1.32
N GLN A 34 -10.44 7.78 -1.02
CA GLN A 34 -9.52 8.57 -1.82
C GLN A 34 -8.48 7.64 -2.46
N TYR A 35 -8.45 7.59 -3.78
CA TYR A 35 -7.39 6.90 -4.52
C TYR A 35 -6.21 7.85 -4.75
N TYR A 36 -5.00 7.31 -4.64
CA TYR A 36 -3.76 7.98 -5.01
C TYR A 36 -2.94 7.11 -5.95
N ASP A 37 -2.66 7.63 -7.14
CA ASP A 37 -1.65 7.07 -8.02
C ASP A 37 -0.25 7.46 -7.51
N VAL A 38 0.54 6.46 -7.12
CA VAL A 38 1.89 6.68 -6.60
C VAL A 38 2.84 7.27 -7.64
N LEU A 39 2.58 7.06 -8.93
CA LEU A 39 3.34 7.70 -10.01
C LEU A 39 3.17 9.22 -9.97
N GLU A 40 1.92 9.69 -9.78
CA GLU A 40 1.62 11.12 -9.66
C GLU A 40 2.17 11.69 -8.36
N LEU A 41 2.00 11.00 -7.23
CA LEU A 41 2.58 11.43 -5.94
C LEU A 41 4.10 11.57 -6.01
N GLY A 42 4.78 10.61 -6.63
CA GLY A 42 6.23 10.64 -6.80
C GLY A 42 6.70 11.60 -7.89
N GLY A 43 5.78 12.14 -8.70
CA GLY A 43 6.09 12.87 -9.93
C GLY A 43 7.04 12.10 -10.83
N ILE A 44 6.74 10.82 -11.05
CA ILE A 44 7.48 9.88 -11.88
C ILE A 44 7.22 10.20 -13.34
N ASP A 45 8.29 10.23 -14.15
CA ASP A 45 8.17 10.36 -15.60
C ASP A 45 7.75 9.02 -16.20
N ILE A 46 6.55 9.02 -16.79
CA ILE A 46 5.93 7.87 -17.44
C ILE A 46 6.16 7.85 -18.96
N SER A 47 6.99 8.75 -19.50
CA SER A 47 7.35 8.76 -20.92
C SER A 47 8.02 7.46 -21.36
N ASN A 48 8.78 6.82 -20.45
CA ASN A 48 9.26 5.46 -20.57
C ASN A 48 8.66 4.59 -19.45
N PHE A 49 7.68 3.76 -19.81
CA PHE A 49 6.92 2.92 -18.88
C PHE A 49 7.56 1.56 -18.58
N GLU A 50 8.84 1.35 -18.89
CA GLU A 50 9.55 0.14 -18.46
C GLU A 50 9.62 0.06 -16.93
N GLU A 51 9.25 -1.11 -16.38
CA GLU A 51 9.15 -1.30 -14.93
C GLU A 51 10.47 -0.97 -14.20
N SER A 52 11.61 -1.39 -14.78
CA SER A 52 12.95 -1.08 -14.25
C SER A 52 13.23 0.43 -14.21
N ASN A 53 12.79 1.17 -15.22
CA ASN A 53 12.91 2.62 -15.27
C ASN A 53 12.07 3.28 -14.18
N LEU A 54 10.81 2.87 -14.02
CA LEU A 54 9.91 3.39 -12.98
C LEU A 54 10.47 3.10 -11.57
N HIS A 55 10.93 1.86 -11.32
CA HIS A 55 11.59 1.50 -10.05
C HIS A 55 12.79 2.39 -9.77
N ASN A 56 13.67 2.59 -10.76
CA ASN A 56 14.86 3.43 -10.58
C ASN A 56 14.50 4.87 -10.21
N GLN A 57 13.44 5.44 -10.79
CA GLN A 57 12.97 6.77 -10.42
C GLN A 57 12.44 6.82 -8.96
N PHE A 58 11.69 5.80 -8.52
CA PHE A 58 11.26 5.71 -7.13
C PHE A 58 12.44 5.62 -6.16
N LEU A 59 13.45 4.80 -6.48
CA LEU A 59 14.66 4.66 -5.67
C LEU A 59 15.53 5.92 -5.67
N SER A 60 15.46 6.72 -6.74
CA SER A 60 16.22 7.96 -6.90
C SER A 60 15.52 9.20 -6.32
N GLY A 61 14.64 8.99 -5.33
CA GLY A 61 13.95 10.07 -4.61
C GLY A 61 12.44 10.16 -4.85
N GLY A 62 11.89 9.38 -5.79
CA GLY A 62 10.44 9.35 -6.04
C GLY A 62 9.63 8.88 -4.81
N ILE A 63 10.17 7.97 -3.99
CA ILE A 63 9.51 7.55 -2.74
C ILE A 63 9.40 8.73 -1.77
N ASP A 64 10.50 9.47 -1.54
CA ASP A 64 10.50 10.59 -0.59
C ASP A 64 9.57 11.71 -1.06
N LYS A 65 9.58 12.02 -2.35
CA LYS A 65 8.65 12.98 -2.95
C LYS A 65 7.20 12.56 -2.80
N ALA A 66 6.89 11.27 -3.00
CA ALA A 66 5.53 10.75 -2.82
C ALA A 66 5.07 10.84 -1.35
N VAL A 67 5.97 10.55 -0.41
CA VAL A 67 5.72 10.70 1.03
C VAL A 67 5.40 12.14 1.39
N ASP A 68 6.24 13.09 0.96
CA ASP A 68 6.07 14.51 1.28
C ASP A 68 4.79 15.07 0.64
N THR A 69 4.48 14.67 -0.59
CA THR A 69 3.24 15.04 -1.28
C THR A 69 2.01 14.48 -0.54
N LEU A 70 2.03 13.22 -0.12
CA LEU A 70 0.94 12.62 0.64
C LEU A 70 0.70 13.34 1.98
N LEU A 71 1.77 13.68 2.70
CA LEU A 71 1.70 14.46 3.95
C LEU A 71 1.14 15.87 3.72
N GLN A 72 1.36 16.47 2.55
CA GLN A 72 0.77 17.76 2.19
C GLN A 72 -0.73 17.66 1.91
N LEU A 73 -1.16 16.60 1.23
CA LEU A 73 -2.56 16.40 0.83
C LEU A 73 -3.46 15.97 2.00
N GLU A 74 -2.94 15.12 2.89
CA GLU A 74 -3.74 14.49 3.94
C GLU A 74 -3.40 15.05 5.32
N LYS A 75 -4.35 15.77 5.92
CA LYS A 75 -4.20 16.42 7.24
C LYS A 75 -5.05 15.78 8.34
N GLY A 76 -6.00 14.94 7.95
CA GLY A 76 -6.95 14.31 8.86
C GLY A 76 -6.50 12.93 9.34
N LYS A 77 -7.35 12.30 10.15
CA LYS A 77 -7.23 10.88 10.49
C LYS A 77 -7.61 10.05 9.28
N VAL A 78 -6.76 9.09 8.91
CA VAL A 78 -6.96 8.25 7.72
C VAL A 78 -6.74 6.78 8.01
N ILE A 79 -7.47 5.93 7.31
CA ILE A 79 -7.16 4.50 7.13
C ILE A 79 -6.42 4.36 5.81
N ILE A 80 -5.47 3.45 5.70
CA ILE A 80 -4.71 3.26 4.46
C ILE A 80 -4.76 1.80 4.01
N LEU A 81 -4.94 1.60 2.71
CA LEU A 81 -4.69 0.37 1.97
C LEU A 81 -3.62 0.65 0.91
N GLY A 82 -2.40 0.15 1.11
CA GLY A 82 -1.28 0.37 0.19
C GLY A 82 -0.83 -0.91 -0.51
N MET A 83 -0.68 -0.86 -1.83
CA MET A 83 -0.23 -2.01 -2.63
C MET A 83 1.22 -1.83 -3.07
N SER A 84 2.03 -2.89 -2.97
CA SER A 84 3.43 -2.85 -3.43
C SER A 84 4.17 -1.58 -2.93
N ILE A 85 4.77 -0.79 -3.82
CA ILE A 85 5.47 0.46 -3.47
C ILE A 85 4.57 1.49 -2.77
N GLY A 86 3.26 1.51 -3.04
CA GLY A 86 2.30 2.38 -2.36
C GLY A 86 2.18 2.09 -0.87
N GLY A 87 2.32 0.81 -0.48
CA GLY A 87 2.44 0.47 0.93
C GLY A 87 3.75 0.96 1.55
N THR A 88 4.87 0.92 0.84
CA THR A 88 6.15 1.51 1.31
C THR A 88 6.02 3.01 1.53
N ILE A 89 5.37 3.72 0.60
CA ILE A 89 5.11 5.16 0.69
C ILE A 89 4.23 5.46 1.91
N ALA A 90 3.12 4.74 2.08
CA ALA A 90 2.23 4.90 3.24
C ALA A 90 2.93 4.61 4.57
N TRP A 91 3.78 3.59 4.61
CA TRP A 91 4.58 3.23 5.78
C TRP A 91 5.48 4.39 6.20
N LYS A 92 6.25 4.92 5.26
CA LYS A 92 7.15 6.05 5.50
C LYS A 92 6.41 7.34 5.84
N ALA A 93 5.29 7.62 5.19
CA ALA A 93 4.46 8.77 5.53
C ALA A 93 3.90 8.67 6.96
N SER A 94 3.46 7.47 7.37
CA SER A 94 2.96 7.23 8.72
C SER A 94 4.06 7.37 9.78
N LEU A 95 5.29 6.90 9.49
CA LEU A 95 6.45 7.15 10.36
C LEU A 95 6.80 8.66 10.45
N LYS A 96 6.59 9.41 9.36
CA LYS A 96 6.81 10.87 9.31
C LYS A 96 5.63 11.70 9.85
N GLY A 97 4.64 11.07 10.48
CA GLY A 97 3.56 11.79 11.19
C GLY A 97 2.25 11.94 10.44
N LEU A 98 2.03 11.22 9.33
CA LEU A 98 0.68 11.06 8.78
C LEU A 98 -0.21 10.41 9.86
N ASN A 99 -1.38 11.00 10.13
CA ASN A 99 -2.27 10.57 11.20
C ASN A 99 -3.08 9.31 10.81
N THR A 100 -2.35 8.21 10.67
CA THR A 100 -2.87 6.92 10.25
C THR A 100 -3.45 6.17 11.45
N ILE A 101 -4.74 5.84 11.41
CA ILE A 101 -5.39 5.07 12.49
C ILE A 101 -5.24 3.57 12.29
N ARG A 102 -5.34 3.11 11.03
CA ARG A 102 -5.18 1.71 10.65
C ARG A 102 -4.53 1.64 9.27
N PHE A 103 -3.64 0.67 9.08
CA PHE A 103 -2.89 0.52 7.85
C PHE A 103 -2.80 -0.94 7.41
N PHE A 104 -3.37 -1.20 6.25
CA PHE A 104 -3.30 -2.44 5.51
C PHE A 104 -2.28 -2.30 4.38
N ALA A 105 -1.31 -3.20 4.32
CA ALA A 105 -0.36 -3.23 3.21
C ALA A 105 -0.40 -4.60 2.54
N VAL A 106 -0.49 -4.63 1.21
CA VAL A 106 -0.56 -5.87 0.43
C VAL A 106 0.64 -5.94 -0.48
N SER A 107 1.42 -7.01 -0.32
CA SER A 107 2.65 -7.28 -1.07
C SER A 107 3.61 -6.08 -1.09
N SER A 108 3.67 -5.29 -0.02
CA SER A 108 4.41 -4.04 -0.04
C SER A 108 5.92 -4.27 -0.12
N THR A 109 6.55 -3.72 -1.17
CA THR A 109 7.98 -3.92 -1.39
C THR A 109 8.78 -3.14 -0.36
N ARG A 110 10.06 -3.51 -0.19
CA ARG A 110 11.04 -2.80 0.64
C ARG A 110 10.73 -2.70 2.14
N LEU A 111 9.54 -3.09 2.61
CA LEU A 111 9.24 -3.13 4.06
C LEU A 111 10.24 -4.01 4.82
N ARG A 112 10.72 -5.08 4.18
CA ARG A 112 11.78 -5.96 4.72
C ARG A 112 13.11 -5.26 5.08
N TYR A 113 13.29 -4.00 4.68
CA TYR A 113 14.46 -3.19 5.02
C TYR A 113 14.16 -2.16 6.14
N GLU A 114 12.91 -1.98 6.52
CA GLU A 114 12.52 -1.06 7.59
C GLU A 114 12.80 -1.71 8.95
N THR A 115 13.25 -0.90 9.92
CA THR A 115 13.57 -1.32 11.30
C THR A 115 12.59 -0.78 12.33
N GLU A 116 11.60 -0.01 11.89
CA GLU A 116 10.60 0.64 12.72
C GLU A 116 9.22 0.51 12.06
N SER A 117 8.18 0.45 12.89
CA SER A 117 6.78 0.37 12.45
C SER A 117 6.00 1.63 12.80
N PRO A 118 5.08 2.10 11.93
CA PRO A 118 4.14 3.15 12.26
C PRO A 118 3.37 2.84 13.55
N ASN A 119 3.11 3.86 14.36
CA ASN A 119 2.31 3.74 15.58
C ASN A 119 0.80 3.74 15.24
N CYS A 120 0.34 2.70 14.55
CA CYS A 120 -1.05 2.49 14.19
C CYS A 120 -1.40 1.00 14.19
N GLU A 121 -2.68 0.66 14.04
CA GLU A 121 -3.06 -0.74 13.85
C GLU A 121 -2.61 -1.20 12.46
N LEU A 122 -1.71 -2.18 12.41
CA LEU A 122 -1.15 -2.71 11.17
C LEU A 122 -1.74 -4.06 10.83
N LYS A 123 -1.86 -4.36 9.54
CA LYS A 123 -2.01 -5.72 9.04
C LYS A 123 -1.42 -5.87 7.65
N LEU A 124 -0.49 -6.81 7.50
CA LEU A 124 0.22 -7.02 6.25
C LEU A 124 -0.22 -8.31 5.55
N TYR A 125 -0.39 -8.26 4.25
CA TYR A 125 -0.73 -9.42 3.41
C TYR A 125 0.40 -9.66 2.42
N PHE A 126 0.84 -10.90 2.28
CA PHE A 126 1.84 -11.26 1.29
C PHE A 126 1.55 -12.61 0.67
N GLY A 127 2.01 -12.78 -0.57
CA GLY A 127 2.01 -14.08 -1.22
C GLY A 127 3.10 -14.96 -0.64
N GLU A 128 2.83 -16.25 -0.49
CA GLU A 128 3.84 -17.21 -0.06
C GLU A 128 5.08 -17.22 -0.97
N LYS A 129 4.87 -17.04 -2.27
CA LYS A 129 5.91 -17.03 -3.32
C LYS A 129 6.39 -15.61 -3.65
N ASP A 130 5.95 -14.59 -2.91
CA ASP A 130 6.42 -13.22 -3.10
C ASP A 130 7.87 -13.08 -2.63
N SER A 131 8.78 -12.85 -3.58
CA SER A 131 10.21 -12.66 -3.33
C SER A 131 10.53 -11.37 -2.56
N ASN A 132 9.59 -10.43 -2.49
CA ASN A 132 9.73 -9.18 -1.75
C ASN A 132 9.26 -9.26 -0.29
N LYS A 133 8.60 -10.35 0.10
CA LYS A 133 8.04 -10.55 1.43
C LYS A 133 9.16 -10.55 2.50
N PRO A 134 8.95 -9.90 3.66
CA PRO A 134 9.85 -10.05 4.79
C PRO A 134 9.99 -11.51 5.26
N ASN A 135 11.12 -11.82 5.89
CA ASN A 135 11.30 -13.11 6.54
C ASN A 135 10.52 -13.16 7.88
N SER A 136 10.38 -14.35 8.46
CA SER A 136 9.64 -14.51 9.71
C SER A 136 10.25 -13.73 10.87
N GLN A 137 11.58 -13.58 10.91
CA GLN A 137 12.27 -12.83 11.95
C GLN A 137 11.86 -11.35 11.94
N TRP A 138 11.77 -10.73 10.76
CA TRP A 138 11.33 -9.33 10.62
C TRP A 138 9.94 -9.08 11.22
N PHE A 139 8.99 -10.00 10.98
CA PHE A 139 7.66 -9.90 11.57
C PHE A 139 7.67 -10.08 13.10
N LEU A 140 8.53 -10.96 13.62
CA LEU A 140 8.69 -11.18 15.06
C LEU A 140 9.32 -9.95 15.74
N ASP A 141 10.38 -9.40 15.16
CA ASP A 141 11.12 -8.25 15.70
C ASP A 141 10.21 -7.03 15.82
N LEU A 142 9.42 -6.75 14.78
CA LEU A 142 8.49 -5.61 14.75
C LEU A 142 7.11 -5.93 15.32
N LYS A 143 6.84 -7.19 15.69
CA LYS A 143 5.56 -7.66 16.23
C LYS A 143 4.36 -7.33 15.34
N ILE A 144 4.54 -7.43 14.03
CA ILE A 144 3.52 -7.03 13.05
C ILE A 144 2.64 -8.24 12.68
N PRO A 145 1.32 -8.15 12.84
CA PRO A 145 0.42 -9.19 12.36
C PRO A 145 0.44 -9.25 10.83
N ASN A 146 0.50 -10.47 10.31
CA ASN A 146 0.54 -10.72 8.89
C ASN A 146 -0.33 -11.90 8.49
N LYS A 147 -0.73 -11.93 7.23
CA LYS A 147 -1.42 -13.06 6.59
C LYS A 147 -0.66 -13.44 5.32
N ILE A 148 -0.18 -14.68 5.28
CA ILE A 148 0.48 -15.25 4.11
C ILE A 148 -0.54 -16.02 3.28
N LEU A 149 -0.75 -15.61 2.03
CA LEU A 149 -1.66 -16.26 1.11
C LEU A 149 -0.90 -17.38 0.37
N GLN A 150 -1.37 -18.61 0.55
CA GLN A 150 -0.76 -19.82 0.00
C GLN A 150 -0.75 -19.79 -1.53
N ASN A 151 0.36 -20.26 -2.13
CA ASN A 151 0.56 -20.29 -3.58
C ASN A 151 0.50 -18.95 -4.34
N GLN A 152 0.39 -17.83 -3.63
CA GLN A 152 0.28 -16.50 -4.23
C GLN A 152 1.64 -15.84 -4.47
N ASN A 153 1.74 -15.05 -5.54
CA ASN A 153 2.95 -14.29 -5.91
C ASN A 153 2.85 -12.83 -5.45
N HIS A 154 3.78 -11.98 -5.90
CA HIS A 154 3.81 -10.55 -5.58
C HIS A 154 2.52 -9.82 -5.96
N GLN A 155 2.02 -10.01 -7.18
CA GLN A 155 0.83 -9.33 -7.71
C GLN A 155 -0.50 -9.95 -7.25
N LEU A 156 -0.53 -10.61 -6.09
CA LEU A 156 -1.74 -11.27 -5.56
C LEU A 156 -2.95 -10.32 -5.47
N TYR A 157 -2.71 -9.02 -5.32
CA TYR A 157 -3.74 -8.00 -5.18
C TYR A 157 -4.48 -7.70 -6.48
N LEU A 158 -3.98 -8.16 -7.63
CA LEU A 158 -4.69 -8.10 -8.90
C LEU A 158 -5.74 -9.21 -9.04
N GLU A 159 -5.65 -10.28 -8.25
CA GLU A 159 -6.60 -11.39 -8.31
C GLU A 159 -7.89 -11.06 -7.53
N LYS A 160 -9.04 -11.14 -8.22
CA LYS A 160 -10.35 -10.83 -7.64
C LYS A 160 -10.67 -11.58 -6.34
N ASN A 161 -10.27 -12.85 -6.24
CA ASN A 161 -10.52 -13.67 -5.05
C ASN A 161 -9.72 -13.14 -3.84
N ASN A 162 -8.46 -12.77 -4.05
CA ASN A 162 -7.62 -12.21 -3.00
C ASN A 162 -8.10 -10.80 -2.62
N ALA A 163 -8.45 -9.98 -3.60
CA ALA A 163 -9.02 -8.65 -3.37
C ALA A 163 -10.29 -8.73 -2.51
N SER A 164 -11.21 -9.64 -2.84
CA SER A 164 -12.43 -9.89 -2.06
C SER A 164 -12.11 -10.34 -0.63
N LEU A 165 -11.19 -11.30 -0.45
CA LEU A 165 -10.75 -11.76 0.86
C LEU A 165 -10.19 -10.61 1.72
N ILE A 166 -9.29 -9.80 1.14
CA ILE A 166 -8.66 -8.67 1.83
C ILE A 166 -9.73 -7.62 2.19
N CYS A 167 -10.61 -7.28 1.25
CA CYS A 167 -11.68 -6.31 1.50
C CYS A 167 -12.64 -6.78 2.59
N ASN A 168 -13.02 -8.05 2.61
CA ASN A 168 -13.88 -8.61 3.67
C ASN A 168 -13.23 -8.50 5.05
N GLU A 169 -11.92 -8.71 5.16
CA GLU A 169 -11.20 -8.52 6.42
C GLU A 169 -11.11 -7.05 6.83
N ILE A 170 -10.97 -6.12 5.88
CA ILE A 170 -11.02 -4.68 6.13
C ILE A 170 -12.44 -4.25 6.55
N LEU A 171 -13.50 -4.84 5.98
CA LEU A 171 -14.88 -4.54 6.34
C LEU A 171 -15.28 -5.08 7.72
N ALA A 172 -14.59 -6.10 8.22
CA ALA A 172 -14.84 -6.70 9.53
C ALA A 172 -14.34 -5.87 10.73
N ILE A 173 -13.63 -4.75 10.49
CA ILE A 173 -13.01 -3.91 11.53
C ILE A 173 -13.94 -2.88 12.16
#